data_AF-A0A9Q1H100-F1
#
_entry.id   AF-A0A9Q1H100-F1
#
_cell.length_a   1.000
_cell.length_b   1.000
_cell.length_c   1.000
_cell.angle_alpha   90.00
_cell.angle_beta   90.00
_cell.angle_gamma   90.00
#
_symmetry.space_group_name_H-M   'P 1'
#
loop_
_entity.id
_entity.type
_entity.pdbx_description
1 polymer ?
#
loop_
_entity_poly.entity_id
_entity_poly.type
_entity_poly.pdbx_seq_one_letter_code
_entity_poly.pdbx_strand_id
1 'polypeptide(L)'
;MNVLHCCTDPCYPDAGPNSIVQDLNGDPVTVIKDGDFVVYSCPEGYTESGTNHVLCTDGNWVAHIPFKCLAKIDAEKMHIHLMGKQKKDRHLPDPRVAVEHPHKTAALL
;
A
#
# COMPACT_ATOMS: atom_id res chain seq x y z
N MET A 1 -26.51 -20.69 -9.25
CA MET A 1 -26.00 -19.31 -9.30
C MET A 1 -26.37 -18.67 -7.97
N ASN A 2 -25.38 -18.30 -7.15
CA ASN A 2 -25.62 -17.68 -5.85
C ASN A 2 -25.88 -16.19 -6.08
N VAL A 3 -27.15 -15.77 -6.05
CA VAL A 3 -27.53 -14.35 -6.11
C VAL A 3 -27.47 -13.83 -4.68
N LEU A 4 -26.57 -12.88 -4.43
CA LEU A 4 -26.32 -12.33 -3.12
C LEU A 4 -27.37 -11.26 -2.80
N HIS A 5 -28.55 -11.68 -2.32
CA HIS A 5 -29.59 -10.80 -1.76
C HIS A 5 -29.11 -10.24 -0.40
N CYS A 6 -28.29 -9.20 -0.43
CA CYS A 6 -27.57 -8.80 0.78
C CYS A 6 -27.50 -7.28 1.00
N CYS A 7 -28.05 -6.43 0.13
CA CYS A 7 -28.04 -4.99 0.39
C CYS A 7 -29.08 -4.50 1.42
N THR A 8 -29.62 -5.37 2.30
CA THR A 8 -30.67 -5.04 3.29
C THR A 8 -30.23 -4.98 4.77
N ASP A 9 -28.95 -5.14 5.08
CA ASP A 9 -28.31 -4.85 6.39
C ASP A 9 -26.79 -4.96 6.17
N PRO A 10 -25.92 -4.17 6.85
CA PRO A 10 -24.69 -3.63 6.27
C PRO A 10 -23.82 -4.69 5.59
N CYS A 11 -23.97 -4.74 4.28
CA CYS A 11 -23.34 -5.71 3.41
C CYS A 11 -23.18 -5.04 2.04
N TYR A 12 -21.93 -4.81 1.66
CA TYR A 12 -21.55 -4.15 0.43
C TYR A 12 -20.55 -5.03 -0.33
N PRO A 13 -20.39 -4.86 -1.65
CA PRO A 13 -19.37 -5.58 -2.41
C PRO A 13 -18.00 -5.39 -1.77
N ASP A 14 -17.25 -6.48 -1.64
CA ASP A 14 -15.87 -6.39 -1.17
C ASP A 14 -15.03 -5.66 -2.22
N ALA A 15 -14.53 -4.48 -1.85
CA ALA A 15 -13.65 -3.63 -2.66
C ALA A 15 -12.16 -3.97 -2.46
N GLY A 16 -11.87 -4.99 -1.65
CA GLY A 16 -10.53 -5.42 -1.30
C GLY A 16 -9.89 -4.58 -0.19
N PRO A 17 -8.59 -4.77 0.06
CA PRO A 17 -7.90 -4.07 1.13
C PRO A 17 -7.80 -2.57 0.83
N ASN A 18 -7.74 -1.77 1.91
CA ASN A 18 -7.61 -0.32 1.86
C ASN A 18 -8.79 0.39 1.18
N SER A 19 -9.97 -0.22 1.12
CA SER A 19 -11.20 0.48 0.75
C SER A 19 -11.91 1.05 1.97
N ILE A 20 -12.34 2.30 1.90
CA ILE A 20 -13.20 2.95 2.87
C ILE A 20 -14.61 2.99 2.28
N VAL A 21 -15.63 2.75 3.10
CA VAL A 21 -17.03 2.65 2.66
C VAL A 21 -17.86 3.68 3.40
N GLN A 22 -18.58 4.51 2.64
CA GLN A 22 -19.35 5.66 3.13
C GLN A 22 -20.65 5.80 2.35
N ASP A 23 -21.59 6.56 2.90
CA ASP A 23 -22.78 7.01 2.15
C ASP A 23 -22.44 8.20 1.23
N LEU A 24 -23.44 8.74 0.53
CA LEU A 24 -23.27 9.92 -0.34
C LEU A 24 -22.89 11.21 0.43
N ASN A 25 -23.05 11.24 1.75
CA ASN A 25 -22.69 12.36 2.61
C ASN A 25 -21.28 12.21 3.22
N GLY A 26 -20.64 11.05 3.05
CA GLY A 26 -19.35 10.72 3.66
C GLY A 26 -19.45 10.08 5.05
N ASP A 27 -20.66 9.76 5.51
CA ASP A 27 -20.91 9.16 6.82
C ASP A 27 -20.77 7.63 6.77
N PRO A 28 -20.50 6.97 7.91
CA PRO A 28 -20.50 5.52 7.99
C PRO A 28 -21.85 4.93 7.59
N VAL A 29 -21.82 3.95 6.69
CA VAL A 29 -23.02 3.25 6.23
C VAL A 29 -23.56 2.37 7.36
N THR A 30 -24.73 2.73 7.89
CA THR A 30 -25.38 2.00 9.00
C THR A 30 -26.63 1.23 8.58
N VAL A 31 -27.35 1.71 7.58
CA VAL A 31 -28.55 1.09 7.01
C VAL A 31 -28.51 1.28 5.50
N ILE A 32 -28.85 0.23 4.73
CA ILE A 32 -28.91 0.25 3.27
C ILE A 32 -30.29 -0.25 2.85
N LYS A 33 -30.95 0.47 1.95
CA LYS A 33 -32.25 0.13 1.36
C LYS A 33 -32.12 0.04 -0.16
N ASP A 34 -33.10 -0.61 -0.78
CA ASP A 34 -33.26 -0.54 -2.23
C ASP A 34 -33.36 0.92 -2.70
N GLY A 35 -32.52 1.27 -3.67
CA GLY A 35 -32.34 2.62 -4.18
C GLY A 35 -31.15 3.37 -3.58
N ASP A 36 -30.55 2.89 -2.49
CA ASP A 36 -29.43 3.55 -1.84
C ASP A 36 -28.12 3.33 -2.60
N PHE A 37 -27.23 4.31 -2.48
CA PHE A 37 -25.87 4.24 -2.98
C PHE A 37 -24.87 4.09 -1.83
N VAL A 38 -23.83 3.31 -2.10
CA VAL A 38 -22.63 3.26 -1.27
C VAL A 38 -21.46 3.79 -2.09
N VAL A 39 -20.61 4.57 -1.43
CA VAL A 39 -19.42 5.19 -2.01
C VAL A 39 -18.19 4.52 -1.43
N TYR A 40 -17.27 4.14 -2.32
CA TYR A 40 -15.94 3.68 -1.97
C TYR A 40 -14.94 4.80 -2.16
N SER A 41 -13.99 4.88 -1.23
CA SER A 41 -12.85 5.76 -1.34
C SER A 41 -11.57 5.05 -0.92
N CYS A 42 -10.43 5.65 -1.30
CA CYS A 42 -9.12 5.14 -0.93
C CYS A 42 -8.44 6.08 0.08
N PRO A 43 -7.70 5.53 1.07
CA PRO A 43 -6.91 6.34 1.98
C PRO A 43 -5.75 7.02 1.23
N GLU A 44 -5.08 7.94 1.93
CA GLU A 44 -3.87 8.58 1.41
C GLU A 44 -2.82 7.54 0.99
N GLY A 45 -2.11 7.83 -0.10
CA GLY A 45 -1.17 6.88 -0.70
C GLY A 45 -1.80 5.84 -1.62
N TYR A 46 -3.12 5.87 -1.87
CA TYR A 46 -3.81 4.99 -2.82
C TYR A 46 -4.64 5.78 -3.85
N THR A 47 -4.79 5.22 -5.04
CA THR A 47 -5.58 5.76 -6.15
C THR A 47 -6.75 4.84 -6.46
N GLU A 48 -7.90 5.44 -6.74
CA GLU A 48 -9.14 4.77 -7.11
C GLU A 48 -9.06 4.19 -8.53
N SER A 49 -9.54 2.96 -8.69
CA SER A 49 -9.71 2.29 -9.97
C SER A 49 -11.05 1.59 -10.01
N GLY A 50 -11.86 1.84 -11.04
CA GLY A 50 -13.19 1.23 -11.21
C GLY A 50 -14.34 2.16 -10.81
N THR A 51 -15.51 1.60 -10.55
CA THR A 51 -16.71 2.36 -10.20
C THR A 51 -16.79 2.55 -8.68
N ASN A 52 -16.67 3.78 -8.21
CA ASN A 52 -16.66 4.10 -6.77
C ASN A 52 -18.05 4.27 -6.15
N HIS A 53 -19.13 4.28 -6.95
CA HIS A 53 -20.50 4.35 -6.45
C HIS A 53 -21.26 3.10 -6.90
N VAL A 54 -21.88 2.38 -5.96
CA VAL A 54 -22.66 1.18 -6.25
C VAL A 54 -24.09 1.35 -5.78
N LEU A 55 -25.03 0.94 -6.63
CA LEU A 55 -26.47 1.05 -6.37
C LEU A 55 -27.00 -0.27 -5.83
N CYS A 56 -27.71 -0.24 -4.70
CA CYS A 56 -28.58 -1.33 -4.28
C CYS A 56 -29.90 -1.22 -5.04
N THR A 57 -30.27 -2.23 -5.81
CA THR A 57 -31.56 -2.27 -6.50
C THR A 57 -32.06 -3.70 -6.58
N ASP A 58 -33.31 -3.91 -6.17
CA ASP A 58 -33.96 -5.23 -6.13
C ASP A 58 -33.15 -6.25 -5.32
N GLY A 59 -32.60 -5.82 -4.18
CA GLY A 59 -31.74 -6.62 -3.30
C GLY A 59 -30.34 -6.91 -3.84
N ASN A 60 -29.96 -6.35 -4.98
CA ASN A 60 -28.70 -6.61 -5.67
C ASN A 60 -27.82 -5.35 -5.80
N TRP A 61 -26.51 -5.55 -5.68
CA TRP A 61 -25.54 -4.50 -5.96
C TRP A 61 -25.24 -4.41 -7.45
N VAL A 62 -25.43 -3.22 -8.02
CA VAL A 62 -25.11 -2.92 -9.41
C VAL A 62 -23.83 -2.07 -9.46
N ALA A 63 -22.78 -2.67 -10.00
CA ALA A 63 -21.49 -2.04 -10.26
C ALA A 63 -21.01 -2.41 -11.67
N HIS A 64 -20.56 -1.42 -12.45
CA HIS A 64 -20.08 -1.67 -13.81
C HIS A 64 -18.63 -2.19 -13.84
N ILE A 65 -17.77 -1.67 -12.97
CA ILE A 65 -16.36 -2.04 -12.87
C ILE A 65 -15.99 -2.20 -11.40
N PRO A 66 -15.39 -3.33 -10.97
CA PRO A 66 -14.99 -3.54 -9.58
C PRO A 66 -14.07 -2.42 -9.08
N PHE A 67 -14.43 -1.81 -7.95
CA PHE A 67 -13.58 -0.82 -7.30
C PHE A 67 -12.35 -1.47 -6.67
N LYS A 68 -11.20 -0.81 -6.79
CA LYS A 68 -9.95 -1.19 -6.13
C LYS A 68 -9.15 0.05 -5.73
N CYS A 69 -8.46 -0.06 -4.61
CA CYS A 69 -7.42 0.90 -4.21
C CYS A 69 -6.05 0.39 -4.65
N LEU A 70 -5.41 1.12 -5.55
CA LEU A 70 -4.07 0.81 -6.05
C LEU A 70 -3.06 1.72 -5.35
N ALA A 71 -2.02 1.15 -4.77
CA ALA A 71 -0.97 1.95 -4.12
C ALA A 71 -0.39 2.95 -5.12
N LYS A 72 -0.32 4.22 -4.72
CA LYS A 72 0.40 5.25 -5.47
C LYS A 72 1.85 4.83 -5.48
N ILE A 73 2.39 4.69 -6.69
CA ILE A 73 3.83 4.59 -6.83
C ILE A 73 4.34 5.98 -6.50
N ASP A 74 5.04 6.09 -5.37
CA ASP A 74 5.84 7.27 -5.05
C ASP A 74 6.88 7.44 -6.16
N ALA A 75 6.56 8.21 -7.21
CA ALA A 75 7.45 8.41 -8.35
C ALA A 75 8.81 8.98 -7.91
N GLU A 76 8.82 9.76 -6.82
CA GLU A 76 10.02 10.28 -6.18
C GLU A 76 10.89 9.17 -5.55
N LYS A 77 10.29 8.12 -4.95
CA LYS A 77 11.02 6.94 -4.47
C LYS A 77 11.42 6.00 -5.62
N MET A 78 10.67 6.00 -6.72
CA MET A 78 10.99 5.18 -7.90
C MET A 78 12.32 5.59 -8.53
N HIS A 79 12.66 6.89 -8.51
CA HIS A 79 13.96 7.37 -8.99
C HIS A 79 15.13 6.75 -8.22
N ILE A 80 14.96 6.49 -6.92
CA ILE A 80 15.97 5.84 -6.07
C ILE A 80 16.07 4.33 -6.35
N HIS A 81 14.95 3.67 -6.68
CA HIS A 81 14.95 2.22 -7.00
C HIS A 81 15.62 1.92 -8.34
N LEU A 82 15.38 2.74 -9.38
CA LEU A 82 16.06 2.61 -10.68
C LEU A 82 17.56 2.92 -10.60
N MET A 83 17.98 3.76 -9.64
CA MET A 83 19.38 4.13 -9.39
C MET A 83 19.98 3.43 -8.14
N GLY A 84 19.47 2.24 -7.77
CA GLY A 84 19.69 1.61 -6.46
C GLY A 84 20.60 0.38 -6.38
N LYS A 85 21.53 0.17 -7.33
CA LYS A 85 22.62 -0.83 -7.20
C LYS A 85 23.98 -0.14 -7.02
N GLN A 86 24.09 0.86 -6.15
CA GLN A 86 25.39 1.33 -5.66
C GLN A 86 26.02 0.21 -4.82
N LYS A 87 26.99 -0.47 -5.43
CA LYS A 87 27.77 -1.59 -4.87
C LYS A 87 28.43 -1.12 -3.57
N LYS A 88 27.95 -1.60 -2.42
CA LYS A 88 28.56 -1.37 -1.10
C LYS A 88 30.05 -1.72 -1.20
N ASP A 89 30.90 -0.71 -1.14
CA ASP A 89 32.34 -0.88 -1.27
C ASP A 89 32.79 -1.83 -0.16
N ARG A 90 33.25 -3.00 -0.57
CA ARG A 90 33.72 -4.04 0.32
C ARG A 90 35.08 -3.54 0.76
N HIS A 91 35.22 -3.08 2.00
CA HIS A 91 36.53 -2.76 2.57
C HIS A 91 37.48 -3.92 2.28
N LEU A 92 38.34 -3.75 1.28
CA LEU A 92 39.46 -4.63 1.05
C LEU A 92 40.51 -4.19 2.09
N PRO A 93 40.91 -5.05 3.03
CA PRO A 93 41.94 -4.66 3.98
C PRO A 93 43.20 -4.29 3.22
N ASP A 94 43.76 -3.12 3.53
CA ASP A 94 45.02 -2.62 2.96
C ASP A 94 46.15 -3.58 3.36
N PRO A 95 46.87 -4.20 2.40
CA PRO A 95 48.00 -5.07 2.72
C PRO A 95 49.25 -4.31 3.21
N ARG A 96 49.21 -2.98 3.39
CA ARG A 96 50.38 -2.14 3.67
C ARG A 96 50.44 -1.46 5.03
N VAL A 97 49.56 -1.80 5.98
CA VAL A 97 49.87 -1.49 7.39
C VAL A 97 50.86 -2.55 7.89
N ALA A 98 52.14 -2.32 7.58
CA ALA A 98 53.24 -3.02 8.23
C ALA A 98 53.14 -2.76 9.74
N VAL A 99 53.08 -3.83 10.52
CA VAL A 99 53.17 -3.74 11.98
C VAL A 99 54.61 -3.35 12.32
N GLU A 100 54.86 -2.05 12.44
CA GLU A 100 56.09 -1.51 13.05
C GLU A 100 56.10 -1.94 14.52
N HIS A 101 56.89 -2.97 14.84
CA HIS A 101 57.16 -3.36 16.22
C HIS A 101 58.24 -2.43 16.78
N PRO A 102 58.02 -1.75 17.93
CA PRO A 102 59.10 -1.03 18.58
C PRO A 102 60.11 -2.04 19.15
N HIS A 103 61.25 -2.20 18.47
CA HIS A 103 62.46 -2.75 19.08
C HIS A 103 62.89 -1.82 20.21
N LYS A 104 62.69 -2.23 21.47
CA LYS A 104 63.43 -1.65 22.60
C LYS A 104 64.83 -2.24 22.59
N THR A 105 65.77 -1.53 21.99
CA THR A 105 67.20 -1.73 22.23
C THR A 105 67.51 -1.17 23.62
N ALA A 106 67.86 -2.03 24.57
CA ALA A 106 68.61 -1.64 25.76
C ALA A 106 69.95 -2.38 25.70
N ALA A 107 71.00 -1.65 25.34
CA ALA A 107 72.37 -2.10 25.46
C ALA A 107 72.92 -1.67 26.85
N LEU A 108 73.50 -2.65 27.54
CA LEU A 108 74.48 -2.63 28.63
C LEU A 108 74.54 -1.43 29.62
N LEU A 109 74.38 -1.76 30.91
CA LEU A 109 75.41 -1.55 31.94
C LEU A 109 75.48 -2.78 32.85
#